data_AF-A0A0Q5JVX6-F1
#
_entry.id   AF-A0A0Q5JVX6-F1
#
_cell.length_a   1.000
_cell.length_b   1.000
_cell.length_c   1.000
_cell.angle_alpha   90.00
_cell.angle_beta   90.00
_cell.angle_gamma   90.00
#
_symmetry.space_group_name_H-M   'P 1'
#
loop_
_entity.id
_entity.type
_entity.pdbx_description
1 polymer ?
#
loop_
_entity_poly.entity_id
_entity_poly.type
_entity_poly.pdbx_seq_one_letter_code
_entity_poly.pdbx_strand_id
1 'polypeptide(L)' 'MTHSDLSTVPDGVPSLLRIGPAADVLGLSVGTVAGWARRGYMSYAQHNIGSWRYFTAEEVSRIAARFGIEPNWLVAID' A
#
# COMPACT_ATOMS: atom_id res chain seq x y z
N MET A 1 -25.86 -7.43 11.46
CA MET A 1 -24.88 -6.34 11.65
C MET A 1 -23.66 -6.71 10.82
N THR A 2 -23.61 -6.26 9.57
CA THR A 2 -22.52 -6.57 8.63
C THR A 2 -21.32 -5.70 8.99
N HIS A 3 -20.33 -6.28 9.69
CA HIS A 3 -19.01 -5.68 9.77
C HIS A 3 -18.48 -5.59 8.34
N SER A 4 -18.28 -4.37 7.87
CA SER A 4 -17.83 -4.09 6.51
C SER A 4 -16.37 -4.50 6.38
N ASP A 5 -16.13 -5.53 5.57
CA ASP A 5 -14.84 -6.13 5.24
C ASP A 5 -13.96 -5.22 4.35
N LEU A 6 -14.00 -3.90 4.57
CA LEU A 6 -13.39 -2.89 3.69
C LEU A 6 -11.85 -2.80 3.84
N SER A 7 -11.24 -3.71 4.59
CA SER A 7 -9.78 -3.79 4.79
C SER A 7 -9.16 -5.03 4.15
N THR A 8 -9.92 -5.80 3.38
CA THR A 8 -9.39 -6.98 2.69
C THR A 8 -8.91 -6.59 1.30
N VAL A 9 -7.68 -7.00 0.97
CA VAL A 9 -7.09 -6.80 -0.36
C VAL A 9 -7.95 -7.58 -1.37
N PRO A 10 -8.50 -6.95 -2.42
CA PRO A 10 -9.30 -7.64 -3.41
C PRO A 10 -8.52 -8.65 -4.24
N ASP A 11 -9.22 -9.66 -4.76
CA ASP A 11 -8.69 -10.56 -5.78
C ASP A 11 -8.25 -9.77 -7.02
N GLY A 12 -7.11 -10.16 -7.61
CA GLY A 12 -6.53 -9.48 -8.77
C GLY A 12 -5.55 -8.35 -8.45
N VAL A 13 -5.41 -7.95 -7.18
CA VAL A 13 -4.35 -7.03 -6.76
C VAL A 13 -3.01 -7.79 -6.62
N PRO A 14 -1.91 -7.30 -7.23
CA PRO A 14 -0.59 -7.88 -7.05
C PRO A 14 -0.19 -7.90 -5.58
N SER A 15 0.36 -9.03 -5.11
CA SER A 15 0.82 -9.17 -3.72
C SER A 15 1.95 -8.19 -3.36
N LEU A 16 2.66 -7.65 -4.35
CA LEU A 16 3.73 -6.66 -4.21
C LEU A 16 3.47 -5.45 -5.10
N LEU A 17 3.40 -4.28 -4.47
CA LEU A 17 3.21 -2.99 -5.11
C LEU A 17 4.50 -2.16 -5.06
N ARG A 18 4.84 -1.52 -6.17
CA ARG A 18 5.86 -0.46 -6.16
C ARG A 18 5.32 0.75 -5.41
N ILE A 19 6.22 1.64 -5.00
CA ILE A 19 5.85 2.86 -4.26
C ILE A 19 4.81 3.74 -4.96
N GLY A 20 4.82 3.82 -6.29
CA GLY A 20 3.82 4.56 -7.08
C GLY A 20 2.41 3.99 -6.88
N PRO A 21 2.15 2.74 -7.33
CA PRO A 21 0.88 2.06 -7.11
C PRO A 21 0.43 2.05 -5.64
N ALA A 22 1.33 1.85 -4.68
CA ALA A 22 0.99 1.91 -3.26
C ALA A 22 0.51 3.31 -2.83
N ALA A 23 1.11 4.38 -3.38
CA ALA A 23 0.70 5.74 -3.12
C ALA A 23 -0.66 6.06 -3.79
N ASP A 24 -0.87 5.58 -5.01
CA ASP A 24 -2.13 5.74 -5.74
C ASP A 24 -3.29 5.04 -5.00
N VAL A 25 -3.07 3.81 -4.51
CA VAL A 25 -4.06 3.09 -3.68
C VAL A 25 -4.42 3.88 -2.42
N LEU A 26 -3.43 4.50 -1.75
CA LEU A 26 -3.66 5.28 -0.54
C LEU A 26 -4.18 6.69 -0.81
N GLY A 27 -4.25 7.14 -2.07
CA GLY A 27 -4.57 8.52 -2.42
C GLY A 27 -3.54 9.53 -1.88
N LEU A 28 -2.28 9.12 -1.72
CA LEU A 28 -1.20 9.92 -1.14
C LEU A 28 -0.13 10.23 -2.19
N SER A 29 0.71 11.24 -1.89
CA SER A 29 1.91 11.46 -2.70
C SER A 29 2.93 10.34 -2.47
N VAL A 30 3.70 10.00 -3.52
CA VAL A 30 4.85 9.08 -3.42
C VAL A 30 5.84 9.54 -2.34
N GLY A 31 6.03 10.85 -2.18
CA GLY A 31 6.89 11.43 -1.15
C GLY A 31 6.40 11.15 0.28
N THR A 32 5.07 11.18 0.49
CA THR A 32 4.45 10.84 1.78
C THR A 32 4.72 9.38 2.12
N VAL A 33 4.44 8.45 1.20
CA VAL A 33 4.67 7.01 1.39
C VAL A 33 6.16 6.72 1.59
N ALA A 34 7.05 7.37 0.83
CA ALA A 34 8.49 7.27 1.01
C ALA A 34 8.94 7.75 2.39
N GLY A 35 8.38 8.87 2.85
CA GLY A 35 8.62 9.43 4.18
C GLY A 35 8.16 8.48 5.28
N TRP A 36 7.00 7.85 5.11
CA TRP A 36 6.47 6.87 6.07
C TRP A 36 7.33 5.62 6.15
N ALA A 37 7.72 5.07 5.00
CA ALA A 37 8.64 3.95 4.92
C ALA A 37 9.99 4.26 5.59
N ARG A 38 10.57 5.43 5.31
CA ARG A 38 11.84 5.86 5.92
C ARG A 38 11.75 6.07 7.42
N ARG A 39 10.59 6.48 7.93
CA ARG A 39 10.33 6.66 9.36
C ARG A 39 9.94 5.35 10.07
N GLY A 40 9.86 4.24 9.34
CA GLY A 40 9.51 2.92 9.90
C GLY A 40 8.02 2.72 10.17
N TYR A 41 7.15 3.57 9.61
CA TYR A 41 5.70 3.36 9.70
C TYR A 41 5.23 2.25 8.76
N MET A 42 5.89 2.13 7.59
CA MET A 42 5.62 1.09 6.59
C MET A 42 6.82 0.16 6.41
N SER A 43 6.56 -1.14 6.44
CA SER A 43 7.52 -2.17 6.04
C SER A 43 7.63 -2.21 4.52
N TYR A 44 8.84 -2.40 4.00
CA TYR A 44 9.06 -2.55 2.57
C TYR A 44 10.22 -3.50 2.30
N ALA A 45 10.13 -4.22 1.19
CA ALA A 45 11.28 -4.93 0.61
C ALA A 45 12.00 -3.98 -0.35
N GLN A 46 13.33 -3.96 -0.29
CA GLN A 46 14.14 -3.24 -1.26
C GLN A 46 14.76 -4.23 -2.25
N HIS A 47 14.59 -3.96 -3.54
CA HIS A 47 15.32 -4.71 -4.55
C HIS A 47 16.72 -4.08 -4.74
N ASN A 48 17.77 -4.89 -4.59
CA ASN A 48 19.17 -4.44 -4.67
C ASN A 48 19.52 -3.86 -6.05
N ILE A 49 18.80 -4.25 -7.09
CA ILE A 49 18.94 -3.72 -8.44
C ILE A 49 17.87 -2.63 -8.62
N GLY A 50 18.27 -1.36 -8.56
CA GLY A 50 17.42 -0.20 -8.88
C GLY A 50 16.81 0.58 -7.71
N SER A 51 17.14 0.26 -6.46
CA SER A 51 16.68 0.99 -5.25
C SER A 51 15.15 1.12 -5.10
N TRP A 52 14.37 0.32 -5.83
CA TRP A 52 12.92 0.33 -5.78
C TRP A 52 12.42 -0.24 -4.45
N ARG A 53 11.46 0.46 -3.83
CA ARG A 53 10.74 -0.02 -2.64
C ARG A 53 9.47 -0.73 -3.07
N TYR A 54 9.30 -1.94 -2.57
CA TYR A 54 8.13 -2.77 -2.78
C TYR A 54 7.40 -2.95 -1.45
N PHE A 55 6.09 -2.77 -1.47
CA PHE A 55 5.19 -2.88 -0.35
C PHE A 55 4.26 -4.05 -0.60
N THR A 56 3.99 -4.88 0.41
CA THR A 56 2.95 -5.90 0.24
C THR A 56 1.58 -5.24 0.22
N ALA A 57 0.63 -5.80 -0.51
CA ALA A 57 -0.75 -5.29 -0.49
C ALA A 57 -1.34 -5.33 0.93
N GLU A 58 -1.01 -6.36 1.72
CA GLU A 58 -1.39 -6.46 3.13
C GLU A 58 -0.85 -5.30 3.96
N GLU A 59 0.40 -4.90 3.74
CA GLU A 59 1.03 -3.79 4.45
C GLU A 59 0.39 -2.44 4.10
N VAL A 60 0.05 -2.24 2.82
CA VAL A 60 -0.70 -1.07 2.37
C VAL A 60 -2.09 -1.04 3.03
N SER A 61 -2.78 -2.18 3.08
CA SER A 61 -4.08 -2.31 3.76
C SER A 61 -3.98 -2.01 5.27
N ARG A 62 -2.99 -2.59 5.95
CA ARG A 62 -2.73 -2.35 7.38
C ARG A 62 -2.53 -0.88 7.68
N ILE A 63 -1.84 -0.17 6.80
CA ILE A 63 -1.56 1.26 6.95
C ILE A 63 -2.79 2.10 6.66
N ALA A 64 -3.56 1.74 5.63
CA ALA A 64 -4.84 2.36 5.36
C ALA A 64 -5.76 2.30 6.59
N ALA A 65 -5.92 1.10 7.17
CA ALA A 65 -6.70 0.88 8.38
C ALA A 65 -6.14 1.67 9.59
N ARG A 66 -4.81 1.69 9.78
CA ARG A 66 -4.18 2.42 10.89
C ARG A 66 -4.45 3.92 10.87
N PHE A 67 -4.50 4.53 9.68
CA PHE A 67 -4.67 5.97 9.50
C PHE A 67 -6.10 6.38 9.11
N GLY A 68 -7.04 5.43 9.01
CA GLY A 68 -8.41 5.70 8.60
C GLY A 68 -8.53 6.16 7.14
N ILE A 69 -7.63 5.68 6.28
CA ILE A 69 -7.65 5.94 4.84
C ILE A 69 -8.47 4.83 4.18
N GLU A 70 -9.37 5.20 3.28
CA GLU A 70 -10.08 4.26 2.42
C GLU A 70 -9.22 3.95 1.19
N PRO A 71 -8.70 2.72 1.04
CA PRO A 71 -7.82 2.38 -0.07
C PRO A 71 -8.61 2.19 -1.36
N ASN A 72 -8.14 2.80 -2.45
CA ASN A 72 -8.69 2.57 -3.78
C ASN A 72 -7.92 1.44 -4.49
N TRP A 73 -8.32 0.19 -4.26
CA TRP A 73 -7.64 -0.96 -4.88
C TRP A 73 -7.81 -1.07 -6.39
N LEU A 74 -8.82 -0.41 -6.98
CA LEU A 74 -9.10 -0.49 -8.41
C LEU A 74 -7.96 0.02 -9.29
N VAL A 75 -7.11 0.92 -8.76
CA VAL A 75 -5.96 1.45 -9.50
C VAL A 75 -4.76 0.48 -9.55
N ALA A 76 -4.84 -0.62 -8.81
CA ALA A 76 -3.77 -1.61 -8.70
C ALA A 76 -4.15 -2.99 -9.24
N ILE A 77 -5.37 -3.17 -9.78
CA ILE A 77 -5.78 -4.42 -10.44
C ILE A 77 -5.11 -4.49 -11.82
N ASP A 78 -4.57 -5.66 -12.17
CA ASP A 78 -4.03 -6.00 -13.50
C ASP A 78 -5.09 -6.74 -14.34
#